data_AF-A0A950JZI4-F1
#
_entry.id   AF-A0A950JZI4-F1
#
_cell.length_a   1.000
_cell.length_b   1.000
_cell.length_c   1.000
_cell.angle_alpha   90.00
_cell.angle_beta   90.00
_cell.angle_gamma   90.00
#
_symmetry.space_group_name_H-M   'P 1'
#
loop_
_entity.id
_entity.type
_entity.pdbx_description
1 polymer ?
#
loop_
_entity_poly.entity_id
_entity_poly.type
_entity_poly.pdbx_seq_one_letter_code
_entity_poly.pdbx_strand_id
1 'polypeptide(L)'
;MAKLLLALVLLTAQEPPVCDKCRRPLIPTAVRWEASPADAARKAKAEEKLVFVVHFSGGTLDPRCALTNPELGAYLNRYCASAFQVVPATNPGGAYVSYFCAPDGRVLHAVAGAVDAGTMLAEATWVVEASKKAIEDSRATETPFKALFRRAHADRLARNYGLAVEPVTFDAPDSDADDALTWRDPSGRPVAPPLVIPPLDGPDVRFAATAKQAKEGFPDRQGRCWTMNAQARIHQVLAAHALVKIERLYPTIVQSLMGWRLQDKPWRCLRAVDVERMRLCMSCD
;
A
#
# COMPACT_ATOMS: atom_id res chain seq x y z
N MET A 1 17.04 -0.49 -51.51
CA MET A 1 17.27 -0.76 -50.07
C MET A 1 17.44 0.51 -49.22
N ALA A 2 18.23 1.51 -49.61
CA ALA A 2 18.43 2.74 -48.82
C ALA A 2 17.14 3.53 -48.48
N LYS A 3 16.13 3.56 -49.39
CA LYS A 3 14.83 4.21 -49.14
C LYS A 3 13.96 3.47 -48.10
N LEU A 4 14.17 2.17 -47.90
CA LEU A 4 13.43 1.38 -46.90
C LEU A 4 14.00 1.58 -45.49
N LEU A 5 15.33 1.76 -45.38
CA LEU A 5 16.00 2.10 -44.12
C LEU A 5 15.63 3.51 -43.63
N LEU A 6 15.46 4.48 -44.54
CA LEU A 6 15.05 5.83 -44.16
C LEU A 6 13.59 5.89 -43.65
N ALA A 7 12.69 5.07 -44.20
CA ALA A 7 11.31 4.97 -43.73
C ALA A 7 11.20 4.29 -42.35
N LEU A 8 12.10 3.33 -42.04
CA LEU A 8 12.16 2.69 -40.72
C LEU A 8 12.69 3.65 -39.64
N VAL A 9 13.60 4.57 -39.99
CA VAL A 9 14.15 5.60 -39.08
C VAL A 9 13.17 6.77 -38.86
N LEU A 10 12.26 7.04 -39.81
CA LEU A 10 11.20 8.05 -39.64
C LEU A 10 10.01 7.55 -38.80
N LEU A 11 9.93 6.24 -38.52
CA LEU A 11 8.96 5.65 -37.59
C LEU A 11 9.38 5.79 -36.11
N THR A 12 10.56 6.35 -35.81
CA THR A 12 11.22 6.17 -34.49
C THR A 12 11.48 7.45 -33.69
N ALA A 13 10.58 8.43 -33.72
CA ALA A 13 10.55 9.47 -32.68
C ALA A 13 9.22 10.23 -32.67
N GLN A 14 8.12 9.57 -32.31
CA GLN A 14 6.98 10.36 -31.82
C GLN A 14 7.42 11.03 -30.52
N GLU A 15 7.36 12.36 -30.50
CA GLU A 15 7.62 13.12 -29.27
C GLU A 15 6.76 12.55 -28.14
N PRO A 16 7.32 12.38 -26.93
CA PRO A 16 6.55 11.87 -25.82
C PRO A 16 5.35 12.79 -25.60
N PRO A 17 4.16 12.22 -25.32
CA PRO A 17 2.98 13.02 -25.07
C PRO A 17 3.23 13.97 -23.88
N VAL A 18 2.84 15.22 -24.04
CA VAL A 18 2.99 16.26 -23.01
C VAL A 18 1.64 16.61 -22.39
N CYS A 19 1.66 17.06 -21.14
CA CYS A 19 0.49 17.57 -20.46
C CYS A 19 -0.01 18.86 -21.12
N ASP A 20 -1.30 18.95 -21.44
CA ASP A 20 -1.87 20.16 -22.07
C ASP A 20 -1.76 21.41 -21.20
N LYS A 21 -1.75 21.25 -19.87
CA LYS A 21 -1.69 22.36 -18.89
C LYS A 21 -0.27 22.90 -18.69
N CYS A 22 0.72 22.04 -18.47
CA CYS A 22 2.08 22.47 -18.12
C CYS A 22 3.15 22.10 -19.15
N ARG A 23 2.78 21.42 -20.24
CA ARG A 23 3.67 20.97 -21.33
C ARG A 23 4.80 20.05 -20.89
N ARG A 24 4.78 19.52 -19.66
CA ARG A 24 5.74 18.52 -19.19
C ARG A 24 5.38 17.13 -19.71
N PRO A 25 6.37 16.25 -19.92
CA PRO A 25 6.12 14.88 -20.36
C PRO A 25 5.16 14.14 -19.44
N LEU A 26 4.22 13.40 -20.03
CA LEU A 26 3.36 12.50 -19.29
C LEU A 26 4.05 11.17 -19.02
N ILE A 27 3.83 10.62 -17.83
CA ILE A 27 4.36 9.32 -17.43
C ILE A 27 3.33 8.24 -17.81
N PRO A 28 3.69 7.27 -18.67
CA PRO A 28 2.81 6.15 -18.97
C PRO A 28 2.68 5.23 -17.74
N THR A 29 1.49 4.70 -17.53
CA THR A 29 1.20 3.64 -16.54
C THR A 29 0.29 2.60 -17.18
N ALA A 30 0.19 1.42 -16.57
CA ALA A 30 -0.73 0.36 -16.95
C ALA A 30 -1.96 0.28 -16.02
N VAL A 31 -2.04 1.14 -15.02
CA VAL A 31 -3.11 1.22 -14.03
C VAL A 31 -4.03 2.38 -14.35
N ARG A 32 -5.35 2.15 -14.26
CA ARG A 32 -6.36 3.21 -14.36
C ARG A 32 -6.52 3.87 -13.00
N TRP A 33 -6.39 5.19 -12.99
CA TRP A 33 -6.42 5.98 -11.76
C TRP A 33 -7.68 6.83 -11.69
N GLU A 34 -8.36 6.76 -10.55
CA GLU A 34 -9.42 7.68 -10.17
C GLU A 34 -8.84 9.01 -9.67
N ALA A 35 -9.67 10.05 -9.66
CA ALA A 35 -9.23 11.41 -9.32
C ALA A 35 -8.88 11.57 -7.82
N SER A 36 -9.40 10.72 -6.95
CA SER A 36 -9.10 10.71 -5.52
C SER A 36 -9.33 9.33 -4.89
N PRO A 37 -8.79 9.05 -3.69
CA PRO A 37 -9.13 7.83 -2.95
C PRO A 37 -10.62 7.70 -2.64
N ALA A 38 -11.33 8.81 -2.43
CA ALA A 38 -12.77 8.79 -2.21
C ALA A 38 -13.54 8.35 -3.46
N ASP A 39 -13.08 8.76 -4.65
CA ASP A 39 -13.65 8.32 -5.92
C ASP A 39 -13.37 6.83 -6.17
N ALA A 40 -12.13 6.39 -5.89
CA ALA A 40 -11.76 4.99 -5.93
C ALA A 40 -12.59 4.14 -4.95
N ALA A 41 -12.83 4.62 -3.73
CA ALA A 41 -13.68 3.96 -2.76
C ALA A 41 -15.14 3.81 -3.25
N ARG A 42 -15.73 4.88 -3.80
CA ARG A 42 -17.10 4.83 -4.37
C ARG A 42 -17.19 3.86 -5.53
N LYS A 43 -16.21 3.87 -6.44
CA LYS A 43 -16.14 2.94 -7.56
C LYS A 43 -15.92 1.50 -7.10
N ALA A 44 -15.00 1.28 -6.17
CA ALA A 44 -14.73 -0.03 -5.59
C ALA A 44 -15.98 -0.63 -4.94
N LYS A 45 -16.75 0.19 -4.22
CA LYS A 45 -18.05 -0.22 -3.65
C LYS A 45 -19.05 -0.61 -4.74
N ALA A 46 -19.15 0.16 -5.82
CA ALA A 46 -20.08 -0.09 -6.91
C ALA A 46 -19.71 -1.31 -7.77
N GLU A 47 -18.40 -1.59 -7.92
CA GLU A 47 -17.87 -2.67 -8.74
C GLU A 47 -17.46 -3.92 -7.94
N GLU A 48 -17.72 -3.95 -6.63
CA GLU A 48 -17.30 -5.02 -5.70
C GLU A 48 -15.79 -5.31 -5.75
N LYS A 49 -14.98 -4.26 -5.81
CA LYS A 49 -13.51 -4.30 -5.87
C LYS A 49 -12.87 -3.86 -4.56
N LEU A 50 -11.57 -4.10 -4.46
CA LEU A 50 -10.73 -3.45 -3.45
C LEU A 50 -10.39 -2.02 -3.88
N VAL A 51 -9.89 -1.23 -2.94
CA VAL A 51 -9.27 0.08 -3.21
C VAL A 51 -7.77 -0.10 -3.19
N PHE A 52 -7.07 0.32 -4.24
CA PHE A 52 -5.62 0.36 -4.28
C PHE A 52 -5.14 1.81 -4.21
N VAL A 53 -4.49 2.20 -3.12
CA VAL A 53 -4.01 3.57 -2.93
C VAL A 53 -2.50 3.61 -2.83
N VAL A 54 -1.89 4.46 -3.63
CA VAL A 54 -0.45 4.63 -3.64
C VAL A 54 -0.06 5.97 -3.04
N HIS A 55 0.68 5.93 -1.93
CA HIS A 55 1.20 7.12 -1.26
C HIS A 55 2.67 7.33 -1.60
N PHE A 56 3.02 8.53 -2.06
CA PHE A 56 4.40 8.83 -2.45
C PHE A 56 4.88 10.25 -2.20
N SER A 57 6.21 10.42 -2.15
CA SER A 57 6.88 11.71 -2.07
C SER A 57 8.06 11.78 -3.04
N GLY A 58 8.54 12.98 -3.36
CA GLY A 58 9.78 13.16 -4.14
C GLY A 58 9.61 13.14 -5.67
N GLY A 59 8.40 13.36 -6.19
CA GLY A 59 8.16 13.64 -7.62
C GLY A 59 8.16 12.43 -8.56
N THR A 60 8.72 11.29 -8.15
CA THR A 60 8.65 10.04 -8.92
C THR A 60 7.58 9.13 -8.33
N LEU A 61 6.54 8.85 -9.12
CA LEU A 61 5.53 7.86 -8.78
C LEU A 61 6.20 6.47 -8.79
N ASP A 62 6.64 5.96 -9.93
CA ASP A 62 7.03 4.55 -10.01
C ASP A 62 8.53 4.37 -10.32
N PRO A 63 9.44 4.53 -9.34
CA PRO A 63 10.88 4.49 -9.60
C PRO A 63 11.40 3.12 -10.04
N ARG A 64 10.60 2.05 -9.88
CA ARG A 64 10.93 0.69 -10.31
C ARG A 64 10.09 0.21 -11.50
N CYS A 65 9.33 1.11 -12.11
CA CYS A 65 8.50 0.83 -13.29
C CYS A 65 7.48 -0.31 -13.08
N ALA A 66 7.10 -0.64 -11.84
CA ALA A 66 6.12 -1.67 -11.53
C ALA A 66 4.75 -1.36 -12.13
N LEU A 67 4.25 -0.14 -11.91
CA LEU A 67 2.97 0.37 -12.40
C LEU A 67 2.95 0.60 -13.92
N THR A 68 4.08 0.46 -14.62
CA THR A 68 4.14 0.45 -16.09
C THR A 68 3.99 -0.96 -16.68
N ASN A 69 4.08 -2.01 -15.86
CA ASN A 69 3.99 -3.39 -16.31
C ASN A 69 2.53 -3.73 -16.71
N PRO A 70 2.30 -4.26 -17.93
CA PRO A 70 0.94 -4.50 -18.44
C PRO A 70 0.21 -5.62 -17.71
N GLU A 71 0.90 -6.66 -17.25
CA GLU A 71 0.31 -7.78 -16.51
C GLU A 71 -0.20 -7.32 -15.14
N LEU A 72 0.66 -6.62 -14.38
CA LEU A 72 0.27 -6.02 -13.11
C LEU A 72 -0.89 -5.02 -13.30
N GLY A 73 -0.81 -4.16 -14.31
CA GLY A 73 -1.85 -3.18 -14.62
C GLY A 73 -3.20 -3.85 -14.91
N ALA A 74 -3.21 -4.89 -15.75
CA ALA A 74 -4.41 -5.67 -16.04
C ALA A 74 -5.00 -6.32 -14.78
N TYR A 75 -4.14 -6.84 -13.90
CA TYR A 75 -4.57 -7.44 -12.63
C TYR A 75 -5.20 -6.40 -11.69
N LEU A 76 -4.51 -5.27 -11.46
CA LEU A 76 -5.01 -4.19 -10.60
C LEU A 76 -6.31 -3.60 -11.14
N ASN A 77 -6.42 -3.34 -12.44
CA ASN A 77 -7.64 -2.80 -13.05
C ASN A 77 -8.85 -3.75 -12.93
N ARG A 78 -8.59 -5.07 -12.87
CA ARG A 78 -9.63 -6.09 -12.69
C ARG A 78 -10.14 -6.14 -11.26
N TYR A 79 -9.27 -6.05 -10.26
CA TYR A 79 -9.64 -6.32 -8.87
C TYR A 79 -9.65 -5.09 -7.96
N CYS A 80 -9.15 -3.96 -8.44
CA CYS A 80 -9.03 -2.73 -7.65
C CYS A 80 -9.60 -1.53 -8.42
N ALA A 81 -10.15 -0.57 -7.68
CA ALA A 81 -10.22 0.83 -8.11
C ALA A 81 -9.01 1.56 -7.52
N SER A 82 -8.23 2.23 -8.35
CA SER A 82 -6.91 2.73 -7.94
C SER A 82 -6.88 4.25 -7.81
N ALA A 83 -6.16 4.76 -6.82
CA ALA A 83 -5.85 6.18 -6.67
C ALA A 83 -4.40 6.37 -6.19
N PHE A 84 -3.87 7.57 -6.34
CA PHE A 84 -2.54 7.93 -5.83
C PHE A 84 -2.58 9.28 -5.14
N GLN A 85 -1.72 9.48 -4.14
CA GLN A 85 -1.63 10.71 -3.38
C GLN A 85 -0.17 11.09 -3.12
N VAL A 86 0.12 12.38 -3.27
CA VAL A 86 1.40 12.95 -2.86
C VAL A 86 1.33 13.29 -1.38
N VAL A 87 2.22 12.67 -0.62
CA VAL A 87 2.40 12.92 0.81
C VAL A 87 3.47 14.00 1.00
N PRO A 88 3.23 15.01 1.84
CA PRO A 88 4.24 15.99 2.19
C PRO A 88 5.22 15.39 3.22
N ALA A 89 6.26 14.72 2.74
CA ALA A 89 7.33 14.16 3.57
C ALA A 89 8.67 14.86 3.32
N THR A 90 9.54 14.94 4.34
CA THR A 90 10.87 15.58 4.25
C THR A 90 11.91 14.77 3.48
N ASN A 91 11.57 13.59 2.95
CA ASN A 91 12.53 12.74 2.24
C ASN A 91 12.30 12.80 0.71
N PRO A 92 13.19 13.45 -0.07
CA PRO A 92 12.95 13.79 -1.47
C PRO A 92 13.23 12.64 -2.46
N GLY A 93 13.69 11.48 -2.00
CA GLY A 93 14.27 10.43 -2.85
C GLY A 93 13.45 9.17 -3.10
N GLY A 94 12.18 9.16 -2.68
CA GLY A 94 11.30 8.02 -2.95
C GLY A 94 10.76 7.39 -1.69
N ALA A 95 9.47 7.11 -1.76
CA ALA A 95 8.68 6.69 -0.65
C ALA A 95 7.42 6.11 -1.27
N TYR A 96 7.22 4.81 -1.19
CA TYR A 96 6.01 4.17 -1.69
C TYR A 96 5.43 3.34 -0.57
N VAL A 97 4.25 3.69 -0.10
CA VAL A 97 3.43 2.69 0.59
C VAL A 97 2.20 2.51 -0.26
N SER A 98 2.02 1.30 -0.76
CA SER A 98 0.82 0.93 -1.50
C SER A 98 -0.13 0.22 -0.54
N TYR A 99 -1.33 0.73 -0.40
CA TYR A 99 -2.36 0.19 0.47
C TYR A 99 -3.42 -0.51 -0.36
N PHE A 100 -3.86 -1.67 0.13
CA PHE A 100 -5.06 -2.33 -0.33
C PHE A 100 -6.10 -2.20 0.77
N CYS A 101 -7.21 -1.55 0.46
CA CYS A 101 -8.26 -1.23 1.42
C CYS A 101 -9.61 -1.79 0.97
N ALA A 102 -10.49 -2.04 1.95
CA ALA A 102 -11.90 -2.20 1.68
C ALA A 102 -12.50 -0.86 1.21
N PRO A 103 -13.68 -0.86 0.55
CA PRO A 103 -14.31 0.38 0.08
C PRO A 103 -14.64 1.41 1.17
N ASP A 104 -14.62 1.03 2.45
CA ASP A 104 -14.82 1.92 3.60
C ASP A 104 -13.52 2.48 4.19
N GLY A 105 -12.36 2.19 3.57
CA GLY A 105 -11.05 2.72 3.97
C GLY A 105 -10.29 1.86 5.00
N ARG A 106 -10.86 0.73 5.44
CA ARG A 106 -10.14 -0.23 6.29
C ARG A 106 -9.02 -0.93 5.52
N VAL A 107 -7.82 -0.97 6.07
CA VAL A 107 -6.64 -1.54 5.39
C VAL A 107 -6.64 -3.06 5.53
N LEU A 108 -6.60 -3.74 4.38
CA LEU A 108 -6.45 -5.20 4.27
C LEU A 108 -4.97 -5.58 4.15
N HIS A 109 -4.18 -4.76 3.48
CA HIS A 109 -2.75 -5.01 3.27
C HIS A 109 -1.99 -3.72 2.93
N ALA A 110 -0.67 -3.72 3.16
CA ALA A 110 0.21 -2.66 2.67
C ALA A 110 1.55 -3.22 2.16
N VAL A 111 2.12 -2.55 1.17
CA VAL A 111 3.44 -2.85 0.59
C VAL A 111 4.39 -1.70 0.89
N ALA A 112 5.46 -2.00 1.62
CA ALA A 112 6.50 -1.04 2.00
C ALA A 112 7.53 -0.84 0.89
N GLY A 113 7.76 0.42 0.54
CA GLY A 113 8.76 0.85 -0.42
C GLY A 113 8.33 0.63 -1.88
N ALA A 114 9.19 1.11 -2.79
CA ALA A 114 9.08 0.75 -4.19
C ALA A 114 9.56 -0.68 -4.40
N VAL A 115 8.73 -1.50 -5.02
CA VAL A 115 9.02 -2.89 -5.37
C VAL A 115 8.97 -3.05 -6.89
N ASP A 116 9.52 -4.13 -7.43
CA ASP A 116 9.36 -4.47 -8.85
C ASP A 116 7.94 -4.98 -9.15
N ALA A 117 7.62 -5.12 -10.44
CA ALA A 117 6.29 -5.56 -10.90
C ALA A 117 5.90 -6.95 -10.39
N GLY A 118 6.84 -7.90 -10.37
CA GLY A 118 6.58 -9.28 -9.94
C GLY A 118 6.25 -9.35 -8.46
N THR A 119 7.03 -8.63 -7.64
CA THR A 119 6.75 -8.47 -6.21
C THR A 119 5.38 -7.82 -5.98
N MET A 120 5.07 -6.70 -6.64
CA MET A 120 3.75 -6.04 -6.48
C MET A 120 2.59 -6.95 -6.91
N LEU A 121 2.74 -7.70 -8.00
CA LEU A 121 1.72 -8.64 -8.47
C LEU A 121 1.48 -9.77 -7.46
N ALA A 122 2.54 -10.32 -6.87
CA ALA A 122 2.42 -11.33 -5.82
C ALA A 122 1.68 -10.77 -4.57
N GLU A 123 1.99 -9.55 -4.16
CA GLU A 123 1.32 -8.88 -3.04
C GLU A 123 -0.16 -8.60 -3.33
N ALA A 124 -0.46 -8.06 -4.51
CA ALA A 124 -1.83 -7.79 -4.97
C ALA A 124 -2.64 -9.09 -5.07
N THR A 125 -2.04 -10.15 -5.60
CA THR A 125 -2.69 -11.45 -5.72
C THR A 125 -3.01 -12.03 -4.34
N TRP A 126 -2.05 -11.98 -3.42
CA TRP A 126 -2.26 -12.50 -2.07
C TRP A 126 -3.43 -11.80 -1.37
N VAL A 127 -3.50 -10.47 -1.39
CA VAL A 127 -4.58 -9.75 -0.68
C VAL A 127 -5.94 -9.96 -1.32
N VAL A 128 -6.02 -10.05 -2.66
CA VAL A 128 -7.28 -10.35 -3.37
C VAL A 128 -7.78 -11.76 -3.01
N GLU A 129 -6.91 -12.76 -3.08
CA GLU A 129 -7.30 -14.14 -2.76
C GLU A 129 -7.61 -14.33 -1.27
N ALA A 130 -6.86 -13.69 -0.37
CA ALA A 130 -7.17 -13.66 1.05
C ALA A 130 -8.52 -13.00 1.33
N SER A 131 -8.85 -11.91 0.62
CA SER A 131 -10.14 -11.21 0.73
C SER A 131 -11.29 -12.11 0.33
N LYS A 132 -11.21 -12.74 -0.86
CA LYS A 132 -12.24 -13.66 -1.35
C LYS A 132 -12.49 -14.80 -0.37
N LYS A 133 -11.41 -15.45 0.07
CA LYS A 133 -11.47 -16.55 1.03
C LYS A 133 -12.09 -16.10 2.36
N ALA A 134 -11.68 -14.94 2.87
CA ALA A 134 -12.23 -14.44 4.12
C ALA A 134 -13.72 -14.05 4.00
N ILE A 135 -14.17 -13.50 2.86
CA ILE A 135 -15.60 -13.22 2.61
C ILE A 135 -16.40 -14.52 2.62
N GLU A 136 -15.92 -15.55 1.93
CA GLU A 136 -16.54 -16.89 1.89
C GLU A 136 -16.62 -17.52 3.29
N ASP A 137 -15.49 -17.58 4.00
CA ASP A 137 -15.38 -18.24 5.31
C ASP A 137 -16.12 -17.49 6.43
N SER A 138 -16.20 -16.15 6.35
CA SER A 138 -16.87 -15.31 7.36
C SER A 138 -18.39 -15.25 7.23
N ARG A 139 -18.94 -15.82 6.15
CA ARG A 139 -20.37 -15.67 5.79
C ARG A 139 -20.81 -14.20 5.79
N ALA A 140 -19.92 -13.32 5.35
CA ALA A 140 -20.10 -11.86 5.34
C ALA A 140 -20.34 -11.18 6.71
N THR A 141 -19.83 -11.77 7.80
CA THR A 141 -19.84 -11.12 9.13
C THR A 141 -18.48 -10.50 9.45
N GLU A 142 -18.48 -9.32 10.09
CA GLU A 142 -17.27 -8.52 10.27
C GLU A 142 -16.25 -9.15 11.24
N THR A 143 -16.70 -9.63 12.41
CA THR A 143 -15.79 -10.18 13.43
C THR A 143 -15.00 -11.39 12.92
N PRO A 144 -15.64 -12.40 12.27
CA PRO A 144 -14.89 -13.50 11.68
C PRO A 144 -14.00 -13.07 10.52
N PHE A 145 -14.44 -12.11 9.69
CA PHE A 145 -13.62 -11.58 8.59
C PHE A 145 -12.31 -10.95 9.11
N LYS A 146 -12.38 -10.17 10.19
CA LYS A 146 -11.21 -9.58 10.85
C LYS A 146 -10.26 -10.63 11.41
N ALA A 147 -10.77 -11.62 12.12
CA ALA A 147 -9.97 -12.71 12.67
C ALA A 147 -9.26 -13.52 11.57
N LEU A 148 -9.94 -13.78 10.45
CA LEU A 148 -9.38 -14.46 9.29
C LEU A 148 -8.22 -13.66 8.66
N PHE A 149 -8.36 -12.33 8.55
CA PHE A 149 -7.28 -11.48 8.03
C PHE A 149 -6.07 -11.41 8.96
N ARG A 150 -6.29 -11.29 10.28
CA ARG A 150 -5.21 -11.36 11.28
C ARG A 150 -4.44 -12.67 11.15
N ARG A 151 -5.16 -13.79 11.04
CA ARG A 151 -4.57 -15.12 10.81
C ARG A 151 -3.82 -15.19 9.48
N ALA A 152 -4.37 -14.66 8.40
CA ALA A 152 -3.72 -14.68 7.09
C ALA A 152 -2.37 -13.94 7.10
N HIS A 153 -2.27 -12.82 7.82
CA HIS A 153 -1.01 -12.12 8.02
C HIS A 153 -0.03 -12.90 8.91
N ALA A 154 -0.50 -13.48 10.01
CA ALA A 154 0.31 -14.35 10.87
C ALA A 154 0.88 -15.56 10.10
N ASP A 155 0.05 -16.23 9.31
CA ASP A 155 0.46 -17.36 8.46
C ASP A 155 1.50 -16.92 7.41
N ARG A 156 1.44 -15.67 6.95
CA ARG A 156 2.42 -15.12 6.01
C ARG A 156 3.74 -14.78 6.70
N LEU A 157 3.71 -14.27 7.94
CA LEU A 157 4.90 -14.10 8.77
C LEU A 157 5.60 -15.44 9.01
N ALA A 158 4.84 -16.47 9.35
CA ALA A 158 5.38 -17.79 9.60
C ALA A 158 6.03 -18.38 8.34
N ARG A 159 5.34 -18.34 7.21
CA ARG A 159 5.83 -18.93 5.94
C ARG A 159 7.01 -18.19 5.34
N ASN A 160 6.94 -16.87 5.27
CA ASN A 160 7.93 -16.08 4.52
C ASN A 160 9.11 -15.62 5.38
N TYR A 161 8.90 -15.54 6.70
CA TYR A 161 9.87 -14.95 7.63
C TYR A 161 10.20 -15.86 8.82
N GLY A 162 9.60 -17.05 8.92
CA GLY A 162 9.81 -17.96 10.05
C GLY A 162 9.27 -17.43 11.38
N LEU A 163 8.44 -16.38 11.35
CA LEU A 163 7.89 -15.69 12.51
C LEU A 163 6.50 -16.24 12.84
N ALA A 164 6.41 -17.05 13.89
CA ALA A 164 5.12 -17.45 14.44
C ALA A 164 4.55 -16.28 15.25
N VAL A 165 3.40 -15.76 14.81
CA VAL A 165 2.64 -14.74 15.52
C VAL A 165 1.25 -15.32 15.78
N GLU A 166 0.81 -15.31 17.03
CA GLU A 166 -0.59 -15.63 17.32
C GLU A 166 -1.45 -14.40 17.00
N PRO A 167 -2.50 -14.54 16.18
CA PRO A 167 -3.36 -13.41 15.83
C PRO A 167 -4.11 -12.92 17.07
N VAL A 168 -4.08 -11.61 17.32
CA VAL A 168 -4.79 -11.01 18.45
C VAL A 168 -6.30 -11.16 18.24
N THR A 169 -6.99 -11.74 19.22
CA THR A 169 -8.45 -11.90 19.18
C THR A 169 -9.20 -10.71 19.81
N PHE A 170 -8.49 -9.84 20.54
CA PHE A 170 -9.07 -8.67 21.17
C PHE A 170 -9.30 -7.52 20.18
N ASP A 171 -10.52 -7.01 20.15
CA ASP A 171 -10.87 -5.80 19.42
C ASP A 171 -10.89 -4.62 20.38
N ALA A 172 -10.02 -3.64 20.15
CA ALA A 172 -10.21 -2.33 20.75
C ALA A 172 -11.59 -1.80 20.30
N PRO A 173 -12.35 -1.16 21.20
CA PRO A 173 -13.67 -0.65 20.87
C PRO A 173 -13.62 0.26 19.63
N ASP A 174 -14.60 0.11 18.76
CA ASP A 174 -14.74 0.94 17.57
C ASP A 174 -14.95 2.40 17.97
N SER A 175 -14.38 3.32 17.19
CA SER A 175 -14.67 4.75 17.31
C SER A 175 -16.10 5.02 16.83
N ASP A 176 -16.84 5.89 17.53
CA ASP A 176 -18.25 6.20 17.28
C ASP A 176 -18.63 6.51 15.82
N ALA A 177 -19.87 6.14 15.47
CA ALA A 177 -20.43 6.12 14.12
C ALA A 177 -20.67 7.49 13.47
N ASP A 178 -20.65 8.59 14.23
CA ASP A 178 -20.77 9.97 13.71
C ASP A 178 -19.43 10.54 13.19
N ASP A 179 -18.37 9.73 13.13
CA ASP A 179 -17.09 10.11 12.53
C ASP A 179 -17.13 9.97 10.99
N ALA A 180 -17.78 10.95 10.35
CA ALA A 180 -17.94 11.03 8.91
C ALA A 180 -16.61 11.36 8.21
N LEU A 181 -15.74 10.36 8.04
CA LEU A 181 -14.48 10.42 7.28
C LEU A 181 -13.52 11.56 7.67
N THR A 182 -13.21 11.78 8.94
CA THR A 182 -12.33 12.90 9.31
C THR A 182 -10.85 12.52 9.38
N TRP A 183 -10.25 12.40 8.20
CA TRP A 183 -8.87 12.87 8.02
C TRP A 183 -8.86 14.35 8.46
N ARG A 184 -8.15 14.71 9.55
CA ARG A 184 -7.92 16.14 9.86
C ARG A 184 -6.44 16.49 9.78
N ASP A 185 -6.25 17.45 8.89
CA ASP A 185 -5.05 17.95 8.27
C ASP A 185 -4.62 19.27 9.00
N PRO A 186 -3.80 20.18 8.41
CA PRO A 186 -2.94 21.18 9.08
C PRO A 186 -3.50 22.21 10.08
N SER A 187 -4.63 22.00 10.76
CA SER A 187 -5.09 22.94 11.79
C SER A 187 -5.79 22.36 13.02
N GLY A 188 -6.07 21.05 13.16
CA GLY A 188 -6.44 20.59 14.51
C GLY A 188 -7.18 19.28 14.74
N ARG A 189 -6.48 18.17 14.49
CA ARG A 189 -6.61 16.86 15.20
C ARG A 189 -7.79 15.98 14.78
N PRO A 190 -7.74 14.64 15.00
CA PRO A 190 -6.62 13.81 15.44
C PRO A 190 -5.97 13.04 14.27
N VAL A 191 -4.64 13.17 14.15
CA VAL A 191 -3.81 12.07 13.69
C VAL A 191 -3.85 11.06 14.82
N ALA A 192 -4.55 9.95 14.64
CA ALA A 192 -4.65 8.93 15.68
C ALA A 192 -3.24 8.56 16.18
N PRO A 193 -3.05 8.31 17.48
CA PRO A 193 -1.75 7.92 17.99
C PRO A 193 -1.26 6.69 17.22
N PRO A 194 0.04 6.61 16.90
CA PRO A 194 0.60 5.42 16.27
C PRO A 194 0.13 4.18 17.03
N LEU A 195 -0.39 3.20 16.29
CA LEU A 195 -0.65 1.88 16.85
C LEU A 195 0.63 1.35 17.47
N VAL A 196 0.51 0.89 18.71
CA VAL A 196 1.58 0.17 19.38
C VAL A 196 1.85 -1.09 18.57
N ILE A 197 3.06 -1.17 18.02
CA ILE A 197 3.53 -2.39 17.38
C ILE A 197 3.59 -3.44 18.49
N PRO A 198 2.89 -4.59 18.35
CA PRO A 198 2.93 -5.61 19.38
C PRO A 198 4.39 -6.00 19.64
N PRO A 199 4.82 -6.12 20.91
CA PRO A 199 6.15 -6.59 21.21
C PRO A 199 6.37 -7.94 20.54
N LEU A 200 7.58 -8.09 19.99
CA LEU A 200 8.03 -9.35 19.40
C LEU A 200 7.91 -10.48 20.43
N ASP A 201 8.31 -10.24 21.68
CA ASP A 201 8.25 -11.21 22.80
C ASP A 201 7.19 -10.82 23.85
N GLY A 202 5.99 -10.44 23.44
CA GLY A 202 4.90 -10.11 24.35
C GLY A 202 4.34 -11.34 25.09
N PRO A 203 3.51 -11.17 26.15
CA PRO A 203 2.76 -12.28 26.74
C PRO A 203 1.94 -13.07 25.70
N ASP A 204 1.62 -12.43 24.56
CA ASP A 204 0.80 -12.93 23.46
C ASP A 204 1.59 -13.25 22.17
N VAL A 205 2.93 -13.21 22.19
CA VAL A 205 3.79 -13.63 21.08
C VAL A 205 4.97 -14.42 21.66
N ARG A 206 4.91 -15.75 21.56
CA ARG A 206 5.96 -16.61 22.12
C ARG A 206 6.93 -17.04 21.02
N PHE A 207 8.15 -16.53 21.08
CA PHE A 207 9.26 -17.20 20.42
C PHE A 207 9.63 -18.47 21.19
N ALA A 208 9.38 -19.62 20.58
CA ALA A 208 9.93 -20.88 21.05
C ALA A 208 11.42 -21.00 20.68
N ALA A 209 12.27 -20.07 21.15
CA ALA A 209 13.72 -20.21 21.37
C ALA A 209 14.37 -18.85 21.73
N THR A 210 14.66 -18.64 23.02
CA THR A 210 15.75 -17.81 23.58
C THR A 210 16.11 -16.50 22.86
N ALA A 211 15.24 -15.49 22.97
CA ALA A 211 15.46 -14.13 22.48
C ALA A 211 15.96 -13.19 23.59
N LYS A 212 17.28 -13.13 23.82
CA LYS A 212 17.86 -12.11 24.72
C LYS A 212 19.15 -11.53 24.16
N GLN A 213 19.06 -10.77 23.06
CA GLN A 213 20.02 -9.72 22.64
C GLN A 213 19.63 -9.12 21.29
N ALA A 214 18.86 -8.02 21.28
CA ALA A 214 18.47 -7.34 20.02
C ALA A 214 19.08 -5.93 19.93
N LYS A 215 20.36 -5.88 19.56
CA LYS A 215 20.91 -4.82 18.70
C LYS A 215 21.46 -5.38 17.37
N GLU A 216 21.64 -6.70 17.27
CA GLU A 216 22.30 -7.34 16.12
C GLU A 216 21.38 -8.24 15.27
N GLY A 217 20.14 -8.52 15.71
CA GLY A 217 19.17 -9.35 14.99
C GLY A 217 18.81 -10.65 15.72
N PHE A 218 17.90 -11.43 15.15
CA PHE A 218 17.46 -12.72 15.68
C PHE A 218 18.28 -13.85 15.06
N PRO A 219 19.11 -14.61 15.80
CA PRO A 219 19.79 -15.75 15.20
C PRO A 219 18.76 -16.79 14.72
N ASP A 220 18.77 -17.12 13.43
CA ASP A 220 17.97 -18.23 12.90
C ASP A 220 18.57 -19.59 13.32
N ARG A 221 17.94 -20.71 12.92
CA ARG A 221 18.45 -22.08 13.20
C ARG A 221 19.88 -22.33 12.70
N GLN A 222 20.40 -21.47 11.83
CA GLN A 222 21.74 -21.53 11.25
C GLN A 222 22.69 -20.49 11.86
N GLY A 223 22.27 -19.78 12.92
CA GLY A 223 23.05 -18.75 13.60
C GLY A 223 23.12 -17.42 12.86
N ARG A 224 22.32 -17.19 11.81
CA ARG A 224 22.32 -15.93 11.06
C ARG A 224 21.43 -14.91 11.76
N CYS A 225 21.97 -13.72 12.05
CA CYS A 225 21.21 -12.64 12.63
C CYS A 225 20.18 -12.06 11.63
N TRP A 226 18.90 -12.22 11.96
CA TRP A 226 17.75 -11.72 11.22
C TRP A 226 17.38 -10.30 11.64
N THR A 227 17.23 -9.41 10.67
CA THR A 227 16.55 -8.12 10.86
C THR A 227 15.22 -8.15 10.13
N MET A 228 14.12 -7.80 10.82
CA MET A 228 12.82 -7.69 10.16
C MET A 228 12.81 -6.50 9.21
N ASN A 229 12.67 -6.78 7.91
CA ASN A 229 12.47 -5.72 6.93
C ASN A 229 11.11 -5.02 7.13
N ALA A 230 10.92 -3.87 6.48
CA ALA A 230 9.70 -3.07 6.63
C ALA A 230 8.43 -3.86 6.28
N GLN A 231 8.48 -4.75 5.28
CA GLN A 231 7.33 -5.56 4.88
C GLN A 231 6.93 -6.58 5.95
N ALA A 232 7.89 -7.25 6.59
CA ALA A 232 7.63 -8.12 7.73
C ALA A 232 6.98 -7.36 8.89
N ARG A 233 7.47 -6.15 9.16
CA ARG A 233 6.91 -5.29 10.22
C ARG A 233 5.48 -4.83 9.90
N ILE A 234 5.14 -4.58 8.64
CA ILE A 234 3.75 -4.31 8.22
C ILE A 234 2.87 -5.52 8.52
N HIS A 235 3.29 -6.72 8.12
CA HIS A 235 2.53 -7.93 8.40
C HIS A 235 2.33 -8.15 9.90
N GLN A 236 3.34 -7.85 10.73
CA GLN A 236 3.21 -7.92 12.19
C GLN A 236 2.16 -6.94 12.72
N VAL A 237 2.18 -5.69 12.24
CA VAL A 237 1.17 -4.69 12.63
C VAL A 237 -0.22 -5.14 12.21
N LEU A 238 -0.39 -5.64 10.99
CA LEU A 238 -1.70 -6.07 10.47
C LEU A 238 -2.16 -7.41 11.06
N ALA A 239 -1.27 -8.27 11.55
CA ALA A 239 -1.65 -9.47 12.30
C ALA A 239 -2.30 -9.12 13.66
N ALA A 240 -1.95 -7.98 14.26
CA ALA A 240 -2.59 -7.48 15.47
C ALA A 240 -3.79 -6.56 15.17
N HIS A 241 -3.63 -5.68 14.18
CA HIS A 241 -4.52 -4.54 13.91
C HIS A 241 -5.15 -4.60 12.52
N ALA A 242 -5.53 -5.79 12.04
CA ALA A 242 -6.20 -5.94 10.75
C ALA A 242 -7.47 -5.08 10.66
N LEU A 243 -7.75 -4.60 9.44
CA LEU A 243 -8.95 -3.82 9.11
C LEU A 243 -9.10 -2.52 9.89
N VAL A 244 -8.01 -2.01 10.44
CA VAL A 244 -7.99 -0.66 10.98
C VAL A 244 -8.01 0.34 9.82
N LYS A 245 -8.74 1.46 9.99
CA LYS A 245 -8.75 2.54 9.01
C LYS A 245 -7.33 3.07 8.76
N ILE A 246 -7.08 3.46 7.52
CA ILE A 246 -5.74 3.88 7.07
C ILE A 246 -5.17 5.00 7.94
N GLU A 247 -5.99 5.93 8.43
CA GLU A 247 -5.53 7.08 9.24
C GLU A 247 -4.85 6.66 10.56
N ARG A 248 -5.25 5.53 11.15
CA ARG A 248 -4.64 5.02 12.39
C ARG A 248 -3.39 4.19 12.12
N LEU A 249 -3.34 3.50 10.98
CA LEU A 249 -2.15 2.74 10.55
C LEU A 249 -1.05 3.64 10.03
N TYR A 250 -1.42 4.78 9.47
CA TYR A 250 -0.51 5.65 8.74
C TYR A 250 0.68 6.13 9.57
N PRO A 251 0.52 6.67 10.81
CA PRO A 251 1.65 7.07 11.63
C PRO A 251 2.59 5.91 11.95
N THR A 252 2.05 4.72 12.24
CA THR A 252 2.87 3.53 12.51
C THR A 252 3.66 3.12 11.27
N ILE A 253 3.00 2.95 10.12
CA ILE A 253 3.67 2.50 8.90
C ILE A 253 4.66 3.55 8.43
N VAL A 254 4.22 4.80 8.27
CA VAL A 254 5.05 5.83 7.65
C VAL A 254 6.12 6.38 8.60
N GLN A 255 5.79 6.65 9.86
CA GLN A 255 6.76 7.23 10.78
C GLN A 255 7.60 6.15 11.47
N SER A 256 6.97 5.11 12.02
CA SER A 256 7.69 4.11 12.82
C SER A 256 8.34 2.99 12.00
N LEU A 257 7.73 2.56 10.89
CA LEU A 257 8.30 1.49 10.05
C LEU A 257 9.21 2.06 8.98
N MET A 258 8.78 3.10 8.27
CA MET A 258 9.54 3.71 7.17
C MET A 258 10.48 4.83 7.61
N GLY A 259 10.37 5.32 8.86
CA GLY A 259 11.24 6.36 9.40
C GLY A 259 10.95 7.76 8.84
N TRP A 260 9.78 8.01 8.25
CA TRP A 260 9.49 9.30 7.62
C TRP A 260 8.91 10.29 8.61
N ARG A 261 9.29 11.55 8.43
CA ARG A 261 8.66 12.67 9.14
C ARG A 261 7.64 13.32 8.22
N LEU A 262 6.37 13.23 8.61
CA LEU A 262 5.30 13.97 7.95
C LEU A 262 5.47 15.45 8.21
N GLN A 263 5.32 16.26 7.16
CA GLN A 263 5.24 17.70 7.29
C GLN A 263 3.81 18.10 7.61
N ASP A 264 3.66 19.21 8.32
CA ASP A 264 2.36 19.84 8.57
C ASP A 264 1.92 20.63 7.31
N LYS A 265 1.63 19.89 6.26
CA LYS A 265 1.16 20.42 4.96
C LYS A 265 -0.03 19.59 4.50
N PRO A 266 -0.93 20.19 3.70
CA PRO A 266 -2.04 19.45 3.15
C PRO A 266 -1.54 18.39 2.17
N TRP A 267 -2.27 17.29 2.14
CA TRP A 267 -2.04 16.21 1.18
C TRP A 267 -2.54 16.64 -0.18
N ARG A 268 -1.85 16.22 -1.23
CA ARG A 268 -2.24 16.56 -2.61
C ARG A 268 -2.74 15.30 -3.31
N CYS A 269 -4.03 15.30 -3.65
CA CYS A 269 -4.59 14.36 -4.61
C CYS A 269 -4.27 14.90 -6.00
N LEU A 270 -3.37 14.24 -6.71
CA LEU A 270 -3.11 14.57 -8.10
C LEU A 270 -4.20 13.92 -8.96
N ARG A 271 -4.64 14.62 -10.00
CA ARG A 271 -5.58 14.07 -10.98
C ARG A 271 -4.81 13.45 -12.14
N ALA A 272 -5.22 12.27 -12.57
CA ALA A 272 -4.79 11.73 -13.85
C ALA A 272 -5.29 12.64 -14.98
N VAL A 273 -4.39 13.07 -15.87
CA VAL A 273 -4.69 14.05 -16.92
C VAL A 273 -5.20 13.38 -18.20
N ASP A 274 -4.87 12.09 -18.40
CA ASP A 274 -5.30 11.29 -19.54
C ASP A 274 -5.59 9.85 -19.06
N VAL A 275 -6.75 9.70 -18.40
CA VAL A 275 -7.18 8.43 -17.78
C VAL A 275 -7.37 7.34 -18.84
N GLU A 276 -7.91 7.70 -20.00
CA GLU A 276 -8.18 6.76 -21.10
C GLU A 276 -6.90 6.13 -21.64
N ARG A 277 -5.81 6.90 -21.72
CA ARG A 277 -4.50 6.40 -22.16
C ARG A 277 -3.57 6.04 -21.01
N MET A 278 -4.05 6.07 -19.77
CA MET A 278 -3.32 5.73 -18.54
C MET A 278 -2.02 6.54 -18.37
N ARG A 279 -2.07 7.84 -18.64
CA ARG A 279 -0.91 8.74 -18.53
C ARG A 279 -1.11 9.78 -17.43
N LEU A 280 -0.03 10.07 -16.71
CA LEU A 280 -0.03 10.94 -15.54
C LEU A 280 0.86 12.16 -15.73
N CYS A 281 0.40 13.31 -15.24
CA CYS A 281 1.23 14.49 -15.11
C CYS A 281 1.61 14.68 -13.64
N MET A 282 2.88 14.52 -13.29
CA MET A 282 3.35 14.66 -11.90
C MET A 282 3.47 16.12 -11.43
N SER A 283 3.16 17.07 -12.32
CA SER A 283 3.40 18.50 -12.10
C SER A 283 2.13 19.34 -12.01
N CYS A 284 0.98 18.76 -12.33
CA CYS A 284 -0.30 19.45 -12.27
C CYS A 284 -1.15 18.89 -11.14
N ASP A 285 -1.71 19.78 -10.33
CA ASP A 285 -2.89 19.53 -9.51
C ASP A 285 -4.17 19.59 -10.36
#